data_AF-Q8GXG1-F1
#
_entry.id   AF-Q8GXG1-F1
#
_cell.length_a   1.000
_cell.length_b   1.000
_cell.length_c   1.000
_cell.angle_alpha   90.00
_cell.angle_beta   90.00
_cell.angle_gamma   90.00
#
_symmetry.space_group_name_H-M   'P 1'
#
loop_
_entity.id
_entity.type
_entity.pdbx_description
1 polymer ?
#
loop_
_entity_poly.entity_id
_entity_poly.type
_entity_poly.pdbx_seq_one_letter_code
_entity_poly.pdbx_strand_id
1 'polypeptide(L)'
;MGGWAIAVHGGAGIDPNLPAERQEEAKQLLTRCLNLGIIALRSNVSAIDVVELVIRELETDPLFNSGRGSALTEKGTVEMEASIMDGTKRRCGAVSGITTVKNPISLARLVMDKSPHSYLAFSGAEDFARKQGVEIVDNEYFVTDDNVGMLKLAKEANSILFDYRIPPMGCAGAAATDSPIQMNGLPISIYAPETVGCVVVDGKGHCAAGTSTGGLMNKMMGRIGDSPLIGAGTYASEFCGVSCTGEGEAIIRATLARDVSAVMEYKGLNLQEAVDYVIKHRLDEGFAGLIAVSNKGEVVCGFNSNGMFRGCATEDGFMEVAIWE
;
A
#
# COMPACT_ATOMS: atom_id res chain seq x y z
N MET A 1 -1.95 8.80 -28.28
CA MET A 1 -1.31 8.11 -27.14
C MET A 1 -1.60 8.96 -25.92
N GLY A 2 -1.87 8.33 -24.78
CA GLY A 2 -1.98 9.04 -23.51
C GLY A 2 -0.61 9.53 -23.05
N GLY A 3 -0.59 10.58 -22.24
CA GLY A 3 0.62 11.01 -21.54
C GLY A 3 0.94 10.08 -20.37
N TRP A 4 2.08 10.32 -19.70
CA TRP A 4 2.37 9.62 -18.45
C TRP A 4 1.43 10.07 -17.33
N ALA A 5 1.22 9.17 -16.37
CA ALA A 5 0.46 9.46 -15.16
C ALA A 5 1.00 8.65 -13.99
N ILE A 6 0.84 9.18 -12.78
CA ILE A 6 1.28 8.57 -11.54
C ILE A 6 0.25 8.81 -10.45
N ALA A 7 0.03 7.81 -9.60
CA ALA A 7 -0.63 7.99 -8.33
C ALA A 7 0.15 7.29 -7.21
N VAL A 8 0.01 7.83 -6.00
CA VAL A 8 0.59 7.31 -4.76
C VAL A 8 -0.46 7.30 -3.66
N HIS A 9 -0.34 6.38 -2.70
CA HIS A 9 -1.14 6.41 -1.47
C HIS A 9 -0.30 6.10 -0.24
N GLY A 10 -0.78 6.59 0.90
CA GLY A 10 -0.26 6.33 2.24
C GLY A 10 -1.27 5.65 3.16
N GLY A 11 -2.34 5.07 2.61
CA GLY A 11 -3.35 4.35 3.38
C GLY A 11 -4.78 4.82 3.18
N ALA A 12 -5.73 3.89 3.27
CA ALA A 12 -7.17 4.18 3.35
C ALA A 12 -7.66 3.95 4.77
N GLY A 13 -8.82 4.51 5.11
CA GLY A 13 -9.29 4.56 6.48
C GLY A 13 -8.55 5.64 7.23
N ILE A 14 -9.16 6.77 7.49
CA ILE A 14 -8.49 7.80 8.28
C ILE A 14 -9.49 8.24 9.32
N ASP A 15 -9.04 8.32 10.57
CA ASP A 15 -9.85 8.92 11.62
C ASP A 15 -10.16 10.38 11.24
N PRO A 16 -11.43 10.80 11.18
CA PRO A 16 -11.81 12.19 10.93
C PRO A 16 -11.20 13.20 11.92
N ASN A 17 -10.74 12.75 13.08
CA ASN A 17 -10.08 13.55 14.11
C ASN A 17 -8.55 13.63 13.96
N LEU A 18 -7.99 13.11 12.86
CA LEU A 18 -6.55 13.18 12.59
C LEU A 18 -6.05 14.64 12.75
N PRO A 19 -5.04 14.92 13.60
CA PRO A 19 -4.55 16.27 13.81
C PRO A 19 -4.12 16.94 12.51
N ALA A 20 -4.41 18.25 12.37
CA ALA A 20 -4.08 19.02 11.16
C ALA A 20 -2.58 19.01 10.83
N GLU A 21 -1.71 18.97 11.84
CA GLU A 21 -0.26 18.83 11.66
C GLU A 21 0.11 17.51 10.96
N ARG A 22 -0.46 16.39 11.41
CA ARG A 22 -0.25 15.08 10.78
C ARG A 22 -0.80 15.02 9.35
N GLN A 23 -1.96 15.65 9.12
CA GLN A 23 -2.51 15.79 7.76
C GLN A 23 -1.52 16.53 6.84
N GLU A 24 -0.88 17.58 7.34
CA GLU A 24 0.10 18.35 6.58
C GLU A 24 1.41 17.59 6.36
N GLU A 25 1.94 16.89 7.37
CA GLU A 25 3.10 15.99 7.22
C GLU A 25 2.87 14.94 6.11
N ALA A 26 1.69 14.30 6.12
CA ALA A 26 1.33 13.31 5.11
C ALA A 26 1.24 13.92 3.71
N LYS A 27 0.63 15.10 3.58
CA LYS A 27 0.56 15.81 2.30
C LYS A 27 1.95 16.19 1.78
N GLN A 28 2.84 16.63 2.65
CA GLN A 28 4.22 16.98 2.28
C GLN A 28 5.01 15.77 1.81
N LEU A 29 4.90 14.63 2.50
CA LEU A 29 5.53 13.38 2.08
C LEU A 29 5.01 12.91 0.73
N LEU A 30 3.69 12.84 0.54
CA LEU A 30 3.10 12.44 -0.75
C LEU A 30 3.48 13.41 -1.88
N THR A 31 3.53 14.70 -1.61
CA THR A 31 4.00 15.72 -2.56
C THR A 31 5.46 15.49 -2.95
N ARG A 32 6.33 15.17 -1.99
CA ARG A 32 7.74 14.84 -2.24
C ARG A 32 7.88 13.60 -3.13
N CYS A 33 7.15 12.54 -2.80
CA CYS A 33 7.12 11.28 -3.55
C CYS A 33 6.60 11.47 -4.98
N LEU A 34 5.52 12.25 -5.16
CA LEU A 34 5.01 12.60 -6.49
C LEU A 34 6.04 13.38 -7.31
N ASN A 35 6.68 14.39 -6.73
CA ASN A 35 7.69 15.18 -7.44
C ASN A 35 8.89 14.32 -7.88
N LEU A 36 9.32 13.38 -7.04
CA LEU A 36 10.35 12.40 -7.39
C LEU A 36 9.93 11.57 -8.63
N GLY A 37 8.69 11.07 -8.63
CA GLY A 37 8.13 10.34 -9.77
C GLY A 37 7.99 11.18 -11.04
N ILE A 38 7.52 12.42 -10.94
CA ILE A 38 7.37 13.37 -12.06
C ILE A 38 8.73 13.64 -12.72
N ILE A 39 9.78 13.88 -11.93
CA ILE A 39 11.13 14.13 -12.46
C ILE A 39 11.65 12.91 -13.24
N ALA A 40 11.43 11.71 -12.71
CA ALA A 40 11.82 10.47 -13.36
C ALA A 40 11.03 10.23 -14.67
N LEU A 41 9.71 10.44 -14.66
CA LEU A 41 8.85 10.29 -15.84
C LEU A 41 9.22 11.26 -16.96
N ARG A 42 9.47 12.54 -16.63
CA ARG A 42 9.97 13.54 -17.58
C ARG A 42 11.34 13.18 -18.16
N SER A 43 12.12 12.38 -17.43
CA SER A 43 13.41 11.86 -17.87
C SER A 43 13.30 10.53 -18.65
N ASN A 44 12.07 10.11 -19.02
CA ASN A 44 11.78 8.86 -19.73
C ASN A 44 12.22 7.58 -18.99
N VAL A 45 12.25 7.62 -17.65
CA VAL A 45 12.44 6.44 -16.82
C VAL A 45 11.24 5.50 -16.99
N SER A 46 11.48 4.18 -16.98
CA SER A 46 10.42 3.20 -17.18
C SER A 46 9.41 3.19 -16.02
N ALA A 47 8.14 2.89 -16.28
CA ALA A 47 7.10 2.90 -15.25
C ALA A 47 7.46 2.05 -14.02
N ILE A 48 8.05 0.86 -14.24
CA ILE A 48 8.43 -0.06 -13.18
C ILE A 48 9.57 0.49 -12.30
N ASP A 49 10.52 1.22 -12.89
CA ASP A 49 11.61 1.85 -12.14
C ASP A 49 11.12 3.07 -11.35
N VAL A 50 10.14 3.81 -11.88
CA VAL A 50 9.48 4.90 -11.16
C VAL A 50 8.71 4.39 -9.94
N VAL A 51 7.95 3.30 -10.09
CA VAL A 51 7.25 2.64 -8.97
C VAL A 51 8.22 2.27 -7.85
N GLU A 52 9.32 1.60 -8.20
CA GLU A 52 10.34 1.23 -7.21
C GLU A 52 10.94 2.48 -6.53
N LEU A 53 11.33 3.48 -7.31
CA LEU A 53 11.93 4.73 -6.81
C LEU A 53 11.02 5.42 -5.78
N VAL A 54 9.73 5.53 -6.10
CA VAL A 54 8.76 6.23 -5.26
C VAL A 54 8.43 5.46 -3.99
N ILE A 55 8.27 4.13 -4.08
CA ILE A 55 7.97 3.31 -2.90
C ILE A 55 9.19 3.25 -1.97
N ARG A 56 10.43 3.23 -2.49
CA ARG A 56 11.64 3.31 -1.64
C ARG A 56 11.68 4.58 -0.79
N GLU A 57 11.22 5.71 -1.34
CA GLU A 57 11.11 6.98 -0.62
C GLU A 57 10.06 6.88 0.50
N LEU A 58 8.90 6.28 0.20
CA LEU A 58 7.84 6.03 1.19
C LEU A 58 8.30 5.08 2.31
N GLU A 59 9.04 4.02 1.98
CA GLU A 59 9.60 3.05 2.94
C GLU A 59 10.70 3.63 3.84
N THR A 60 11.31 4.75 3.45
CA THR A 60 12.40 5.39 4.21
C THR A 60 11.86 6.33 5.28
N ASP A 61 10.68 6.91 5.04
CA ASP A 61 10.04 7.88 5.92
C ASP A 61 9.16 7.15 6.96
N PRO A 62 9.34 7.39 8.27
CA PRO A 62 8.60 6.70 9.33
C PRO A 62 7.10 7.04 9.40
N LEU A 63 6.61 7.96 8.56
CA LEU A 63 5.26 8.48 8.68
C LEU A 63 4.19 7.42 8.39
N PHE A 64 4.40 6.55 7.40
CA PHE A 64 3.43 5.52 7.00
C PHE A 64 3.87 4.12 7.45
N ASN A 65 2.95 3.15 7.34
CA ASN A 65 3.16 1.77 7.75
C ASN A 65 3.86 0.95 6.64
N SER A 66 5.10 1.33 6.31
CA SER A 66 5.93 0.62 5.33
C SER A 66 7.40 0.91 5.58
N GLY A 67 8.27 -0.11 5.47
CA GLY A 67 9.69 0.10 5.76
C GLY A 67 9.89 0.61 7.18
N ARG A 68 10.56 1.75 7.34
CA ARG A 68 10.68 2.44 8.62
C ARG A 68 9.30 2.95 9.04
N GLY A 69 8.87 2.68 10.28
CA GLY A 69 7.49 3.00 10.72
C GLY A 69 6.51 1.83 10.56
N SER A 70 6.96 0.65 10.10
CA SER A 70 6.11 -0.54 9.97
C SER A 70 5.48 -0.99 11.30
N ALA A 71 4.24 -1.45 11.22
CA ALA A 71 3.47 -1.99 12.34
C ALA A 71 4.17 -3.21 12.98
N LEU A 72 3.97 -3.37 14.30
CA LEU A 72 4.62 -4.42 15.07
C LEU A 72 3.73 -5.64 15.21
N THR A 73 4.34 -6.82 15.12
CA THR A 73 3.70 -8.09 15.49
C THR A 73 3.40 -8.16 17.00
N GLU A 74 2.65 -9.16 17.43
CA GLU A 74 2.41 -9.48 18.84
C GLU A 74 3.71 -9.64 19.66
N LYS A 75 4.85 -9.94 19.02
CA LYS A 75 6.17 -10.07 19.66
C LYS A 75 6.97 -8.77 19.73
N GLY A 76 6.44 -7.68 19.16
CA GLY A 76 7.15 -6.40 19.14
C GLY A 76 8.21 -6.27 18.05
N THR A 77 8.19 -7.16 17.05
CA THR A 77 9.10 -7.12 15.90
C THR A 77 8.35 -6.71 14.63
N VAL A 78 9.08 -6.18 13.66
CA VAL A 78 8.56 -5.84 12.32
C VAL A 78 8.65 -7.03 11.38
N GLU A 79 7.57 -7.32 10.64
CA GLU A 79 7.53 -8.24 9.50
C GLU A 79 6.88 -7.54 8.31
N MET A 80 7.66 -7.25 7.27
CA MET A 80 7.20 -6.49 6.11
C MET A 80 6.89 -7.38 4.91
N GLU A 81 6.07 -6.82 4.03
CA GLU A 81 5.58 -7.42 2.80
C GLU A 81 5.63 -6.38 1.68
N ALA A 82 5.99 -6.80 0.48
CA ALA A 82 5.93 -5.95 -0.70
C ALA A 82 5.70 -6.77 -1.97
N SER A 83 5.04 -6.16 -2.95
CA SER A 83 4.99 -6.71 -4.31
C SER A 83 5.11 -5.60 -5.35
N ILE A 84 5.61 -5.99 -6.52
CA ILE A 84 5.74 -5.12 -7.68
C ILE A 84 5.40 -5.88 -8.96
N MET A 85 4.78 -5.21 -9.92
CA MET A 85 4.33 -5.82 -11.17
C MET A 85 4.52 -4.87 -12.37
N ASP A 86 5.16 -5.38 -13.42
CA ASP A 86 5.25 -4.77 -14.76
C ASP A 86 4.14 -5.33 -15.64
N GLY A 87 3.21 -4.47 -16.04
CA GLY A 87 2.04 -4.81 -16.84
C GLY A 87 2.36 -5.23 -18.27
N THR A 88 3.50 -4.84 -18.83
CA THR A 88 3.88 -5.08 -20.24
C THR A 88 3.92 -6.56 -20.58
N LYS A 89 4.41 -7.39 -19.65
CA LYS A 89 4.43 -8.86 -19.76
C LYS A 89 3.85 -9.54 -18.53
N ARG A 90 3.18 -8.80 -17.66
CA ARG A 90 2.69 -9.27 -16.35
C ARG A 90 3.79 -9.96 -15.53
N ARG A 91 5.02 -9.47 -15.61
CA ARG A 91 6.10 -9.95 -14.74
C ARG A 91 5.90 -9.36 -13.36
N CYS A 92 6.14 -10.17 -12.34
CA CYS A 92 5.96 -9.74 -10.96
C CYS A 92 7.01 -10.36 -10.04
N GLY A 93 7.18 -9.69 -8.91
CA GLY A 93 7.98 -10.15 -7.78
C GLY A 93 7.32 -9.74 -6.48
N ALA A 94 7.42 -10.60 -5.48
CA ALA A 94 6.80 -10.41 -4.18
C ALA A 94 7.65 -11.00 -3.07
N VAL A 95 7.59 -10.36 -1.90
CA VAL A 95 8.24 -10.82 -0.67
C VAL A 95 7.32 -10.68 0.53
N SER A 96 7.49 -11.56 1.51
CA SER A 96 6.73 -11.55 2.76
C SER A 96 7.55 -12.02 3.95
N GLY A 97 7.21 -11.53 5.14
CA GLY A 97 7.86 -11.95 6.38
C GLY A 97 9.34 -11.60 6.41
N ILE A 98 9.74 -10.53 5.71
CA ILE A 98 11.10 -9.99 5.77
C ILE A 98 11.21 -9.00 6.93
N THR A 99 12.37 -9.01 7.57
CA THR A 99 12.60 -8.37 8.88
C THR A 99 13.88 -7.53 8.91
N THR A 100 14.76 -7.72 7.92
CA THR A 100 16.08 -7.08 7.90
C THR A 100 16.37 -6.26 6.64
N VAL A 101 15.50 -6.29 5.64
CA VAL A 101 15.73 -5.66 4.33
C VAL A 101 15.22 -4.22 4.36
N LYS A 102 16.12 -3.26 4.19
CA LYS A 102 15.79 -1.83 4.36
C LYS A 102 14.67 -1.33 3.43
N ASN A 103 14.66 -1.81 2.19
CA ASN A 103 13.64 -1.47 1.19
C ASN A 103 12.97 -2.74 0.64
N PRO A 104 11.86 -3.19 1.25
CA PRO A 104 11.07 -4.33 0.79
C PRO A 104 10.76 -4.34 -0.71
N ILE A 105 10.35 -3.20 -1.29
CA ILE A 105 9.98 -3.12 -2.71
C ILE A 105 11.13 -3.46 -3.66
N SER A 106 12.37 -3.08 -3.31
CA SER A 106 13.55 -3.39 -4.12
C SER A 106 13.88 -4.87 -4.09
N LEU A 107 13.62 -5.55 -2.97
CA LEU A 107 13.77 -7.01 -2.93
C LEU A 107 12.68 -7.70 -3.75
N ALA A 108 11.43 -7.23 -3.69
CA ALA A 108 10.37 -7.70 -4.59
C ALA A 108 10.77 -7.54 -6.06
N ARG A 109 11.36 -6.40 -6.44
CA ARG A 109 11.90 -6.17 -7.79
C ARG A 109 13.01 -7.16 -8.15
N LEU A 110 13.93 -7.44 -7.23
CA LEU A 110 14.99 -8.43 -7.46
C LEU A 110 14.46 -9.85 -7.60
N VAL A 111 13.39 -10.23 -6.88
CA VAL A 111 12.72 -11.53 -7.10
C VAL A 111 12.23 -11.62 -8.54
N MET A 112 11.57 -10.58 -9.05
CA MET A 112 11.09 -10.52 -10.44
C MET A 112 12.22 -10.64 -11.47
N ASP A 113 13.35 -9.97 -11.26
CA ASP A 113 14.40 -9.79 -12.27
C ASP A 113 15.55 -10.79 -12.18
N LYS A 114 15.86 -11.29 -10.97
CA LYS A 114 17.05 -12.08 -10.66
C LYS A 114 16.75 -13.48 -10.12
N SER A 115 15.48 -13.89 -10.14
CA SER A 115 15.07 -15.24 -9.79
C SER A 115 14.18 -15.86 -10.87
N PRO A 116 14.06 -17.20 -10.93
CA PRO A 116 13.07 -17.86 -11.78
C PRO A 116 11.66 -17.89 -11.16
N HIS A 117 11.46 -17.23 -10.02
CA HIS A 117 10.24 -17.26 -9.22
C HIS A 117 9.60 -15.87 -9.12
N SER A 118 8.33 -15.83 -8.75
CA SER A 118 7.58 -14.58 -8.56
C SER A 118 7.39 -14.20 -7.09
N TYR A 119 7.66 -15.11 -6.15
CA TYR A 119 7.36 -14.90 -4.75
C TYR A 119 8.34 -15.66 -3.87
N LEU A 120 8.99 -14.99 -2.93
CA LEU A 120 9.77 -15.60 -1.85
C LEU A 120 9.25 -15.12 -0.49
N ALA A 121 9.38 -15.92 0.58
CA ALA A 121 8.91 -15.52 1.90
C ALA A 121 9.86 -15.96 3.02
N PHE A 122 9.77 -15.28 4.15
CA PHE A 122 10.47 -15.57 5.40
C PHE A 122 11.97 -15.81 5.18
N SER A 123 12.54 -16.86 5.79
CA SER A 123 13.96 -17.20 5.66
C SER A 123 14.42 -17.35 4.21
N GLY A 124 13.55 -17.84 3.30
CA GLY A 124 13.88 -17.96 1.88
C GLY A 124 14.06 -16.60 1.20
N ALA A 125 13.24 -15.61 1.55
CA ALA A 125 13.38 -14.24 1.05
C ALA A 125 14.63 -13.56 1.65
N GLU A 126 14.89 -13.75 2.94
CA GLU A 126 16.07 -13.22 3.63
C GLU A 126 17.38 -13.79 3.05
N ASP A 127 17.43 -15.10 2.79
CA ASP A 127 18.60 -15.74 2.16
C ASP A 127 18.82 -15.24 0.73
N PHE A 128 17.73 -14.99 -0.01
CA PHE A 128 17.82 -14.38 -1.33
C PHE A 128 18.33 -12.94 -1.25
N ALA A 129 17.84 -12.14 -0.29
CA ALA A 129 18.28 -10.77 -0.05
C ALA A 129 19.81 -10.68 0.16
N ARG A 130 20.35 -11.54 1.04
CA ARG A 130 21.80 -11.62 1.28
C ARG A 130 22.58 -11.99 0.02
N LYS A 131 22.07 -12.91 -0.81
CA LYS A 131 22.70 -13.29 -2.08
C LYS A 131 22.69 -12.17 -3.12
N GLN A 132 21.67 -11.32 -3.12
CA GLN A 132 21.58 -10.16 -4.02
C GLN A 132 22.37 -8.95 -3.52
N GLY A 133 22.84 -8.95 -2.27
CA GLY A 133 23.62 -7.84 -1.70
C GLY A 133 22.81 -6.57 -1.46
N VAL A 134 21.51 -6.71 -1.14
CA VAL A 134 20.69 -5.56 -0.72
C VAL A 134 21.14 -5.03 0.64
N GLU A 135 20.82 -3.77 0.95
CA GLU A 135 21.11 -3.18 2.26
C GLU A 135 20.29 -3.89 3.35
N ILE A 136 20.99 -4.49 4.30
CA ILE A 136 20.45 -5.18 5.47
C ILE A 136 20.66 -4.30 6.70
N VAL A 137 19.63 -4.17 7.52
CA VAL A 137 19.60 -3.41 8.77
C VAL A 137 19.02 -4.27 9.89
N ASP A 138 19.29 -3.90 11.14
CA ASP A 138 18.69 -4.54 12.30
C ASP A 138 17.18 -4.24 12.36
N ASN A 139 16.37 -5.12 12.96
CA ASN A 139 14.91 -4.97 12.97
C ASN A 139 14.47 -3.66 13.67
N GLU A 140 15.27 -3.23 14.65
CA GLU A 140 15.13 -2.00 15.42
C GLU A 140 15.16 -0.74 14.54
N TYR A 141 15.80 -0.79 13.36
CA TYR A 141 15.76 0.32 12.39
C TYR A 141 14.33 0.67 11.99
N PHE A 142 13.45 -0.34 11.86
CA PHE A 142 12.08 -0.15 11.40
C PHE A 142 11.13 0.31 12.51
N VAL A 143 11.53 0.12 13.78
CA VAL A 143 10.70 0.37 14.96
C VAL A 143 10.80 1.85 15.36
N THR A 144 9.66 2.48 15.63
CA THR A 144 9.57 3.84 16.18
C THR A 144 8.97 3.81 17.58
N ASP A 145 9.21 4.86 18.38
CA ASP A 145 8.63 4.99 19.72
C ASP A 145 7.08 5.01 19.67
N ASP A 146 6.52 5.65 18.63
CA ASP A 146 5.08 5.66 18.35
C ASP A 146 4.56 4.22 18.19
N ASN A 147 5.25 3.37 17.42
CA ASN A 147 4.85 1.98 17.18
C ASN A 147 4.89 1.13 18.46
N VAL A 148 5.89 1.35 19.32
CA VAL A 148 6.02 0.66 20.61
C VAL A 148 4.88 1.04 21.55
N GLY A 149 4.59 2.35 21.67
CA GLY A 149 3.48 2.84 22.49
C GLY A 149 2.14 2.24 22.09
N MET A 150 1.97 1.94 20.80
CA MET A 150 0.70 1.55 20.22
C MET A 150 0.50 0.04 20.20
N LEU A 151 1.57 -0.73 20.07
CA LEU A 151 1.54 -2.15 20.40
C LEU A 151 1.11 -2.37 21.86
N LYS A 152 1.57 -1.54 22.79
CA LYS A 152 1.15 -1.62 24.19
C LYS A 152 -0.37 -1.41 24.32
N LEU A 153 -0.92 -0.38 23.67
CA LEU A 153 -2.36 -0.10 23.67
C LEU A 153 -3.17 -1.22 23.02
N ALA A 154 -2.71 -1.76 21.89
CA ALA A 154 -3.34 -2.89 21.20
C ALA A 154 -3.44 -4.13 22.11
N LYS A 155 -2.36 -4.43 22.85
CA LYS A 155 -2.30 -5.53 23.82
C LYS A 155 -3.22 -5.30 25.01
N GLU A 156 -3.23 -4.10 25.57
CA GLU A 156 -4.13 -3.73 26.67
C GLU A 156 -5.61 -3.83 26.26
N ALA A 157 -5.93 -3.51 25.01
CA ALA A 157 -7.27 -3.66 24.44
C ALA A 157 -7.61 -5.09 23.96
N ASN A 158 -6.64 -6.03 23.98
CA ASN A 158 -6.75 -7.36 23.39
C ASN A 158 -7.31 -7.33 21.95
N SER A 159 -6.79 -6.41 21.13
CA SER A 159 -7.29 -6.12 19.79
C SER A 159 -6.13 -6.01 18.78
N ILE A 160 -6.47 -6.19 17.50
CA ILE A 160 -5.61 -5.82 16.37
C ILE A 160 -6.00 -4.40 15.97
N LEU A 161 -5.04 -3.49 15.94
CA LEU A 161 -5.29 -2.11 15.55
C LEU A 161 -4.95 -1.90 14.08
N PHE A 162 -5.84 -1.20 13.38
CA PHE A 162 -5.57 -0.69 12.04
C PHE A 162 -4.93 0.70 12.12
N ASP A 163 -5.47 1.61 12.94
CA ASP A 163 -4.83 2.89 13.26
C ASP A 163 -3.99 2.78 14.54
N TYR A 164 -2.71 3.11 14.42
CA TYR A 164 -1.75 3.07 15.51
C TYR A 164 -1.22 4.46 15.90
N ARG A 165 -1.75 5.62 15.49
CA ARG A 165 -1.16 6.93 15.90
C ARG A 165 -2.09 7.87 16.65
N ILE A 166 -3.27 7.40 17.02
CA ILE A 166 -4.17 8.11 17.92
C ILE A 166 -3.97 7.53 19.33
N PRO A 167 -3.42 8.30 20.27
CA PRO A 167 -3.54 7.92 21.68
C PRO A 167 -5.04 7.84 21.97
N PRO A 168 -5.53 6.77 22.63
CA PRO A 168 -6.89 6.74 23.11
C PRO A 168 -7.05 7.82 24.17
N MET A 169 -7.34 9.06 23.76
CA MET A 169 -7.86 10.08 24.64
C MET A 169 -9.26 9.62 25.02
N GLY A 170 -9.36 8.96 26.18
CA GLY A 170 -10.64 8.68 26.81
C GLY A 170 -11.47 7.58 26.14
N CYS A 171 -10.93 6.36 26.01
CA CYS A 171 -11.74 5.12 25.87
C CYS A 171 -12.62 4.79 27.09
N ALA A 172 -13.02 5.81 27.85
CA ALA A 172 -14.21 5.79 28.72
C ALA A 172 -15.40 6.54 28.07
N GLY A 173 -15.30 6.99 26.81
CA GLY A 173 -16.35 7.79 26.19
C GLY A 173 -16.32 7.97 24.67
N ALA A 174 -15.39 7.37 23.92
CA ALA A 174 -15.64 7.11 22.50
C ALA A 174 -16.90 6.24 22.47
N ALA A 175 -18.02 6.84 22.05
CA ALA A 175 -19.32 6.20 22.07
C ALA A 175 -19.16 4.78 21.57
N ALA A 176 -19.43 3.82 22.45
CA ALA A 176 -19.54 2.43 22.06
C ALA A 176 -20.53 2.43 20.89
N THR A 177 -20.02 2.35 19.68
CA THR A 177 -20.85 1.95 18.56
C THR A 177 -21.34 0.58 18.97
N ASP A 178 -22.65 0.39 19.09
CA ASP A 178 -23.29 -0.81 19.67
C ASP A 178 -22.86 -2.13 19.00
N SER A 179 -22.04 -2.08 17.94
CA SER A 179 -21.34 -3.21 17.35
C SER A 179 -19.93 -2.78 16.93
N PRO A 180 -18.85 -3.08 17.69
CA PRO A 180 -17.50 -2.95 17.17
C PRO A 180 -17.38 -3.82 15.91
N ILE A 181 -16.81 -3.26 14.83
CA ILE A 181 -16.53 -4.03 13.61
C ILE A 181 -15.63 -5.20 14.02
N GLN A 182 -15.95 -6.41 13.57
CA GLN A 182 -15.19 -7.61 13.89
C GLN A 182 -14.42 -8.10 12.66
N MET A 183 -13.11 -8.34 12.81
CA MET A 183 -12.34 -9.10 11.83
C MET A 183 -12.02 -10.46 12.44
N ASN A 184 -12.55 -11.53 11.84
CA ASN A 184 -12.37 -12.92 12.29
C ASN A 184 -12.63 -13.13 13.80
N GLY A 185 -13.62 -12.42 14.36
CA GLY A 185 -14.05 -12.57 15.76
C GLY A 185 -13.31 -11.70 16.78
N LEU A 186 -12.37 -10.83 16.38
CA LEU A 186 -11.77 -9.82 17.24
C LEU A 186 -12.38 -8.43 16.97
N PRO A 187 -12.71 -7.63 18.01
CA PRO A 187 -13.16 -6.26 17.85
C PRO A 187 -12.04 -5.37 17.29
N ILE A 188 -12.40 -4.46 16.39
CA ILE A 188 -11.50 -3.51 15.72
C ILE A 188 -11.78 -2.09 16.24
N SER A 189 -10.74 -1.31 16.56
CA SER A 189 -10.88 0.14 16.76
C SER A 189 -10.57 0.92 15.48
N ILE A 190 -11.03 2.17 15.43
CA ILE A 190 -11.02 3.11 14.30
C ILE A 190 -9.81 2.92 13.36
N TYR A 191 -10.14 2.91 12.07
CA TYR A 191 -9.47 2.21 10.99
C TYR A 191 -8.48 3.13 10.24
N ALA A 192 -7.17 2.81 10.23
CA ALA A 192 -6.17 3.44 9.37
C ALA A 192 -5.00 2.56 8.89
N PRO A 193 -5.26 1.57 8.01
CA PRO A 193 -4.19 0.86 7.31
C PRO A 193 -3.37 1.79 6.41
N GLU A 194 -2.17 2.15 6.88
CA GLU A 194 -1.22 3.01 6.16
C GLU A 194 -0.27 2.27 5.22
N THR A 195 -0.77 1.23 4.56
CA THR A 195 -0.05 0.59 3.44
C THR A 195 0.26 1.66 2.39
N VAL A 196 1.50 1.65 1.90
CA VAL A 196 1.93 2.57 0.84
C VAL A 196 1.89 1.89 -0.51
N GLY A 197 1.66 2.68 -1.55
CA GLY A 197 1.54 2.17 -2.90
C GLY A 197 1.84 3.21 -3.95
N CYS A 198 2.25 2.75 -5.12
CA CYS A 198 2.48 3.57 -6.29
C CYS A 198 2.06 2.84 -7.56
N VAL A 199 1.39 3.58 -8.45
CA VAL A 199 0.98 3.12 -9.77
C VAL A 199 1.44 4.14 -10.81
N VAL A 200 1.95 3.66 -11.93
CA VAL A 200 2.56 4.50 -12.96
C VAL A 200 2.20 3.98 -14.33
N VAL A 201 1.89 4.89 -15.25
CA VAL A 201 1.91 4.66 -16.70
C VAL A 201 2.95 5.59 -17.30
N ASP A 202 3.89 5.04 -18.07
CA ASP A 202 4.93 5.83 -18.75
C ASP A 202 4.39 6.47 -20.05
N GLY A 203 5.18 7.35 -20.68
CA GLY A 203 4.80 7.99 -21.95
C GLY A 203 4.66 7.03 -23.14
N LYS A 204 4.94 5.74 -22.97
CA LYS A 204 4.73 4.68 -23.96
C LYS A 204 3.45 3.88 -23.69
N GLY A 205 2.74 4.17 -22.60
CA GLY A 205 1.53 3.45 -22.18
C GLY A 205 1.82 2.16 -21.41
N HIS A 206 3.04 1.94 -20.92
CA HIS A 206 3.33 0.78 -20.07
C HIS A 206 2.92 1.08 -18.63
N CYS A 207 2.08 0.23 -18.06
CA CYS A 207 1.63 0.34 -16.69
C CYS A 207 2.50 -0.51 -15.74
N ALA A 208 2.74 0.02 -14.54
CA ALA A 208 3.35 -0.69 -13.44
C ALA A 208 2.65 -0.34 -12.12
N ALA A 209 2.74 -1.25 -11.15
CA ALA A 209 2.18 -1.07 -9.82
C ALA A 209 3.06 -1.71 -8.76
N GLY A 210 3.04 -1.16 -7.55
CA GLY A 210 3.68 -1.75 -6.39
C GLY A 210 3.02 -1.32 -5.09
N THR A 211 3.13 -2.18 -4.09
CA THR A 211 2.54 -1.99 -2.74
C THR A 211 3.52 -2.50 -1.70
N SER A 212 3.67 -1.78 -0.58
CA SER A 212 4.55 -2.15 0.54
C SER A 212 3.86 -1.89 1.88
N THR A 213 4.01 -2.79 2.84
CA THR A 213 3.32 -2.72 4.13
C THR A 213 4.10 -3.39 5.27
N GLY A 214 3.90 -2.89 6.50
CA GLY A 214 4.19 -3.63 7.74
C GLY A 214 3.05 -4.56 8.19
N GLY A 215 1.87 -4.47 7.56
CA GLY A 215 0.68 -5.23 7.93
C GLY A 215 -0.10 -4.57 9.06
N LEU A 216 -0.60 -5.34 10.02
CA LEU A 216 -1.47 -4.85 11.10
C LEU A 216 -0.72 -4.79 12.44
N MET A 217 -1.07 -3.81 13.27
CA MET A 217 -0.51 -3.68 14.61
C MET A 217 -1.03 -4.81 15.50
N ASN A 218 -0.14 -5.44 16.27
CA ASN A 218 -0.42 -6.61 17.09
C ASN A 218 -0.87 -7.84 16.26
N LYS A 219 -0.49 -7.93 14.98
CA LYS A 219 -0.75 -9.13 14.16
C LYS A 219 -0.03 -10.35 14.73
N MET A 220 -0.61 -11.53 14.50
CA MET A 220 0.11 -12.79 14.69
C MET A 220 1.39 -12.79 13.84
N MET A 221 2.48 -13.29 14.41
CA MET A 221 3.72 -13.49 13.65
C MET A 221 3.45 -14.43 12.46
N GLY A 222 3.87 -14.03 11.26
CA GLY A 222 3.62 -14.75 10.02
C GLY A 222 2.28 -14.49 9.35
N ARG A 223 1.42 -13.60 9.88
CA ARG A 223 0.23 -13.14 9.14
C ARG A 223 0.67 -12.33 7.92
N ILE A 224 0.16 -12.73 6.76
CA ILE A 224 0.38 -12.08 5.46
C ILE A 224 -0.91 -11.38 5.01
N GLY A 225 -0.78 -10.12 4.58
CA GLY A 225 -1.89 -9.33 4.04
C GLY A 225 -2.08 -9.49 2.54
N ASP A 226 -2.86 -8.57 1.97
CA ASP A 226 -3.15 -8.48 0.53
C ASP A 226 -1.97 -7.91 -0.26
N SER A 227 -1.19 -7.01 0.33
CA SER A 227 -0.14 -6.24 -0.34
C SER A 227 0.90 -7.06 -1.12
N PRO A 228 1.39 -8.22 -0.64
CA PRO A 228 2.32 -9.03 -1.43
C PRO A 228 1.62 -9.98 -2.42
N LEU A 229 0.29 -10.15 -2.32
CA LEU A 229 -0.46 -11.08 -3.16
C LEU A 229 -0.84 -10.41 -4.49
N ILE A 230 -0.16 -10.83 -5.56
CA ILE A 230 -0.44 -10.38 -6.92
C ILE A 230 -1.90 -10.72 -7.28
N GLY A 231 -2.65 -9.68 -7.65
CA GLY A 231 -4.07 -9.73 -7.96
C GLY A 231 -4.99 -9.34 -6.81
N ALA A 232 -4.52 -9.31 -5.57
CA ALA A 232 -5.27 -8.75 -4.44
C ALA A 232 -4.83 -7.31 -4.13
N GLY A 233 -3.65 -7.15 -3.53
CA GLY A 233 -3.12 -5.82 -3.16
C GLY A 233 -2.48 -5.07 -4.32
N THR A 234 -1.87 -5.78 -5.27
CA THR A 234 -1.15 -5.18 -6.40
C THR A 234 -1.49 -5.89 -7.69
N TYR A 235 -1.75 -5.14 -8.77
CA TYR A 235 -1.85 -5.72 -10.10
C TYR A 235 -1.47 -4.71 -11.18
N ALA A 236 -0.80 -5.18 -12.25
CA ALA A 236 -0.59 -4.39 -13.45
C ALA A 236 -0.75 -5.25 -14.71
N SER A 237 -1.30 -4.66 -15.76
CA SER A 237 -1.51 -5.28 -17.08
C SER A 237 -1.26 -4.25 -18.18
N GLU A 238 -1.52 -4.62 -19.44
CA GLU A 238 -1.49 -3.68 -20.56
C GLU A 238 -2.60 -2.61 -20.48
N PHE A 239 -3.61 -2.78 -19.62
CA PHE A 239 -4.74 -1.86 -19.50
C PHE A 239 -4.55 -0.84 -18.37
N CYS A 240 -4.02 -1.28 -17.23
CA CYS A 240 -3.92 -0.47 -16.02
C CYS A 240 -2.87 -0.97 -15.03
N GLY A 241 -2.52 -0.12 -14.07
CA GLY A 241 -1.81 -0.47 -12.84
C GLY A 241 -2.67 -0.12 -11.63
N VAL A 242 -2.68 -0.96 -10.60
CA VAL A 242 -3.54 -0.85 -9.42
C VAL A 242 -2.77 -1.22 -8.15
N SER A 243 -2.92 -0.40 -7.12
CA SER A 243 -2.41 -0.61 -5.76
C SER A 243 -3.52 -0.37 -4.77
N CYS A 244 -3.72 -1.33 -3.86
CA CYS A 244 -4.78 -1.32 -2.86
C CYS A 244 -4.23 -1.06 -1.47
N THR A 245 -5.13 -0.59 -0.61
CA THR A 245 -4.91 -0.43 0.82
C THR A 245 -6.24 -0.63 1.54
N GLY A 246 -6.21 -1.16 2.76
CA GLY A 246 -7.43 -1.36 3.52
C GLY A 246 -7.44 -2.62 4.39
N GLU A 247 -8.62 -3.24 4.49
CA GLU A 247 -8.79 -4.53 5.16
C GLU A 247 -8.21 -5.62 4.27
N GLY A 248 -6.97 -6.03 4.57
CA GLY A 248 -6.27 -7.01 3.73
C GLY A 248 -7.07 -8.29 3.52
N GLU A 249 -7.73 -8.81 4.54
CA GLU A 249 -8.55 -10.01 4.45
C GLU A 249 -9.74 -9.84 3.47
N ALA A 250 -10.38 -8.66 3.44
CA ALA A 250 -11.45 -8.36 2.50
C ALA A 250 -10.90 -8.21 1.06
N ILE A 251 -9.77 -7.51 0.91
CA ILE A 251 -9.09 -7.32 -0.38
C ILE A 251 -8.62 -8.67 -0.96
N ILE A 252 -8.13 -9.59 -0.12
CA ILE A 252 -7.76 -10.96 -0.51
C ILE A 252 -8.98 -11.71 -1.05
N ARG A 253 -10.10 -11.72 -0.33
CA ARG A 253 -11.33 -12.41 -0.76
C ARG A 253 -11.89 -11.81 -2.06
N ALA A 254 -11.76 -10.50 -2.23
CA ALA A 254 -12.24 -9.74 -3.37
C ALA A 254 -11.34 -9.82 -4.61
N THR A 255 -10.07 -10.24 -4.48
CA THR A 255 -9.05 -10.10 -5.55
C THR A 255 -9.07 -8.71 -6.19
N LEU A 256 -9.13 -7.69 -5.33
CA LEU A 256 -9.58 -6.34 -5.68
C LEU A 256 -8.78 -5.71 -6.83
N ALA A 257 -7.45 -5.78 -6.78
CA ALA A 257 -6.59 -5.17 -7.80
C ALA A 257 -6.76 -5.84 -9.18
N ARG A 258 -6.84 -7.17 -9.25
CA ARG A 258 -7.04 -7.89 -10.52
C ARG A 258 -8.38 -7.53 -11.14
N ASP A 259 -9.41 -7.37 -10.33
CA ASP A 259 -10.78 -7.18 -10.80
C ASP A 259 -10.98 -5.85 -11.51
N VAL A 260 -10.26 -4.78 -11.11
CA VAL A 260 -10.23 -3.51 -11.86
C VAL A 260 -9.77 -3.77 -13.29
N SER A 261 -8.63 -4.44 -13.46
CA SER A 261 -8.15 -4.81 -14.80
C SER A 261 -9.09 -5.80 -15.50
N ALA A 262 -9.79 -6.68 -14.77
CA ALA A 262 -10.63 -7.71 -15.36
C ALA A 262 -11.92 -7.13 -15.93
N VAL A 263 -12.54 -6.15 -15.26
CA VAL A 263 -13.74 -5.50 -15.79
C VAL A 263 -13.42 -4.54 -16.92
N MET A 264 -12.22 -3.93 -16.94
CA MET A 264 -11.75 -3.21 -18.12
C MET A 264 -11.57 -4.18 -19.31
N GLU A 265 -10.91 -5.32 -19.10
CA GLU A 265 -10.61 -6.32 -20.12
C GLU A 265 -11.86 -7.04 -20.65
N TYR A 266 -12.73 -7.52 -19.77
CA TYR A 266 -13.83 -8.42 -20.13
C TYR A 266 -15.19 -7.72 -20.26
N LYS A 267 -15.37 -6.54 -19.65
CA LYS A 267 -16.60 -5.73 -19.78
C LYS A 267 -16.41 -4.45 -20.59
N GLY A 268 -15.18 -4.08 -20.92
CA GLY A 268 -14.89 -2.85 -21.69
C GLY A 268 -15.14 -1.56 -20.91
N LEU A 269 -15.18 -1.62 -19.57
CA LEU A 269 -15.32 -0.43 -18.73
C LEU A 269 -14.09 0.47 -18.85
N ASN A 270 -14.29 1.79 -18.78
CA ASN A 270 -13.18 2.72 -18.60
C ASN A 270 -12.62 2.65 -17.17
N LEU A 271 -11.51 3.34 -16.89
CA LEU A 271 -10.84 3.25 -15.59
C LEU A 271 -11.74 3.67 -14.42
N GLN A 272 -12.48 4.78 -14.55
CA GLN A 272 -13.37 5.27 -13.49
C GLN A 272 -14.50 4.28 -13.25
N GLU A 273 -15.18 3.83 -14.32
CA GLU A 273 -16.25 2.84 -14.23
C GLU A 273 -15.77 1.52 -13.60
N ALA A 274 -14.55 1.10 -13.90
CA ALA A 274 -13.95 -0.10 -13.36
C ALA A 274 -13.69 0.02 -11.85
N VAL A 275 -13.10 1.13 -11.41
CA VAL A 275 -12.85 1.40 -9.99
C VAL A 275 -14.16 1.51 -9.22
N ASP A 276 -15.12 2.28 -9.72
CA ASP A 276 -16.45 2.44 -9.10
C ASP A 276 -17.16 1.10 -8.97
N TYR A 277 -17.12 0.27 -10.04
CA TYR A 277 -17.71 -1.05 -10.03
C TYR A 277 -17.08 -1.94 -8.96
N VAL A 278 -15.75 -1.96 -8.87
CA VAL A 278 -15.02 -2.84 -7.95
C VAL A 278 -15.22 -2.42 -6.49
N ILE A 279 -15.08 -1.12 -6.18
CA ILE A 279 -15.30 -0.62 -4.82
C ILE A 279 -16.74 -0.86 -4.36
N LYS A 280 -17.73 -0.70 -5.25
CA LYS A 280 -19.14 -0.83 -4.90
C LYS A 280 -19.65 -2.27 -4.88
N HIS A 281 -19.16 -3.12 -5.77
CA HIS A 281 -19.77 -4.43 -6.03
C HIS A 281 -18.87 -5.63 -5.76
N ARG A 282 -17.56 -5.44 -5.56
CA ARG A 282 -16.64 -6.56 -5.35
C ARG A 282 -16.25 -6.81 -3.90
N LEU A 283 -16.27 -5.76 -3.07
CA LEU A 283 -16.14 -5.89 -1.63
C LEU A 283 -17.47 -6.40 -1.06
N ASP A 284 -17.51 -7.68 -0.66
CA ASP A 284 -18.68 -8.27 0.00
C ASP A 284 -18.90 -7.64 1.39
N GLU A 285 -17.79 -7.32 2.07
CA GLU A 285 -17.72 -6.66 3.36
C GLU A 285 -16.37 -5.94 3.50
N GLY A 286 -16.29 -5.05 4.49
CA GLY A 286 -15.06 -4.36 4.87
C GLY A 286 -14.74 -3.10 4.06
N PHE A 287 -13.73 -2.41 4.54
CA PHE A 287 -13.23 -1.16 3.99
C PHE A 287 -11.99 -1.39 3.13
N ALA A 288 -11.90 -0.64 2.02
CA ALA A 288 -10.72 -0.59 1.18
C ALA A 288 -10.65 0.73 0.40
N GLY A 289 -9.46 1.02 -0.07
CA GLY A 289 -9.18 2.05 -1.05
C GLY A 289 -8.15 1.54 -2.05
N LEU A 290 -8.12 2.18 -3.22
CA LEU A 290 -7.13 1.89 -4.24
C LEU A 290 -6.81 3.14 -5.06
N ILE A 291 -5.64 3.12 -5.65
CA ILE A 291 -5.22 4.02 -6.73
C ILE A 291 -5.04 3.20 -8.00
N ALA A 292 -5.37 3.79 -9.13
CA ALA A 292 -5.21 3.16 -10.42
C ALA A 292 -4.80 4.15 -11.50
N VAL A 293 -4.05 3.67 -12.49
CA VAL A 293 -3.75 4.37 -13.74
C VAL A 293 -4.16 3.53 -14.93
N SER A 294 -4.54 4.14 -16.04
CA SER A 294 -4.77 3.43 -17.31
C SER A 294 -3.61 3.62 -18.28
N ASN A 295 -3.51 2.75 -19.28
CA ASN A 295 -2.56 2.89 -20.38
C ASN A 295 -2.80 4.14 -21.27
N LYS A 296 -3.84 4.94 -20.96
CA LYS A 296 -4.18 6.20 -21.63
C LYS A 296 -3.79 7.43 -20.81
N GLY A 297 -3.08 7.27 -19.69
CA GLY A 297 -2.68 8.40 -18.84
C GLY A 297 -3.79 8.92 -17.93
N GLU A 298 -4.82 8.12 -17.69
CA GLU A 298 -5.87 8.45 -16.72
C GLU A 298 -5.42 8.03 -15.31
N VAL A 299 -5.81 8.80 -14.29
CA VAL A 299 -5.64 8.45 -12.87
C VAL A 299 -7.01 8.40 -12.20
N VAL A 300 -7.24 7.39 -11.37
CA VAL A 300 -8.45 7.28 -10.55
C VAL A 300 -8.07 6.79 -9.17
N CYS A 301 -8.74 7.32 -8.15
CA CYS A 301 -8.74 6.78 -6.81
C CYS A 301 -10.17 6.45 -6.41
N GLY A 302 -10.37 5.34 -5.71
CA GLY A 302 -11.67 4.95 -5.17
C GLY A 302 -11.51 4.29 -3.81
N PHE A 303 -12.36 4.64 -2.87
CA PHE A 303 -12.37 4.08 -1.52
C PHE A 303 -13.79 4.12 -0.94
N ASN A 304 -14.08 3.25 0.04
CA ASN A 304 -15.37 3.20 0.74
C ASN A 304 -15.25 3.55 2.24
N SER A 305 -14.12 4.16 2.64
CA SER A 305 -13.82 4.58 4.01
C SER A 305 -13.89 6.12 4.17
N ASN A 306 -13.69 6.64 5.39
CA ASN A 306 -13.80 8.09 5.67
C ASN A 306 -12.77 8.96 4.94
N GLY A 307 -11.64 8.39 4.54
CA GLY A 307 -10.55 9.13 3.91
C GLY A 307 -9.44 8.19 3.46
N MET A 308 -8.60 8.71 2.56
CA MET A 308 -7.45 8.00 2.02
C MET A 308 -6.36 9.00 1.67
N PHE A 309 -5.16 8.80 2.24
CA PHE A 309 -3.96 9.56 1.93
C PHE A 309 -3.57 9.23 0.50
N ARG A 310 -3.74 10.19 -0.41
CA ARG A 310 -3.53 9.96 -1.84
C ARG A 310 -2.94 11.18 -2.51
N GLY A 311 -2.22 10.94 -3.58
CA GLY A 311 -1.84 11.98 -4.51
C GLY A 311 -1.68 11.43 -5.91
N CYS A 312 -1.85 12.28 -6.90
CA CYS A 312 -1.68 11.94 -8.30
C CYS A 312 -1.13 13.10 -9.11
N ALA A 313 -0.56 12.77 -10.26
CA ALA A 313 -0.12 13.74 -11.25
C ALA A 313 -0.19 13.16 -12.66
N THR A 314 -0.41 14.03 -13.64
CA THR A 314 -0.50 13.70 -15.07
C THR A 314 0.38 14.63 -15.91
N GLU A 315 0.71 14.20 -17.12
CA GLU A 315 1.60 14.93 -18.03
C GLU A 315 1.15 16.35 -18.38
N ASP A 316 -0.15 16.61 -18.39
CA ASP A 316 -0.75 17.91 -18.67
C ASP A 316 -0.55 18.95 -17.55
N GLY A 317 0.08 18.56 -16.44
CA GLY A 317 0.40 19.42 -15.32
C GLY A 317 -0.62 19.40 -14.19
N PHE A 318 -1.67 18.59 -14.29
CA PHE A 318 -2.53 18.33 -13.14
C PHE A 318 -1.76 17.58 -12.05
N MET A 319 -1.92 18.04 -10.81
CA MET A 319 -1.34 17.45 -9.61
C MET A 319 -2.27 17.74 -8.44
N GLU A 320 -2.56 16.70 -7.66
CA GLU A 320 -3.41 16.81 -6.48
C GLU A 320 -2.87 15.93 -5.36
N VAL A 321 -2.98 16.40 -4.12
CA VAL A 321 -2.74 15.62 -2.91
C VAL A 321 -3.90 15.85 -1.96
N ALA A 322 -4.58 14.77 -1.60
CA ALA A 322 -5.83 14.81 -0.86
C ALA A 322 -5.88 13.70 0.20
N ILE A 323 -6.81 13.87 1.14
CA ILE A 323 -7.06 12.94 2.25
C ILE A 323 -8.56 12.62 2.25
N TRP A 324 -9.36 13.66 2.21
CA TRP A 324 -10.82 13.61 2.28
C TRP A 324 -11.44 13.63 0.87
N GLU A 325 -12.74 13.34 0.76
CA GLU A 325 -13.53 13.63 -0.44
C GLU A 325 -13.67 15.13 -0.70
#